data_AF-A0A6I6SFJ1-F1
#
_entry.id   AF-A0A6I6SFJ1-F1
#
_cell.length_a   1.000
_cell.length_b   1.000
_cell.length_c   1.000
_cell.angle_alpha   90.00
_cell.angle_beta   90.00
_cell.angle_gamma   90.00
#
_symmetry.space_group_name_H-M   'P 1'
#
loop_
_entity.id
_entity.type
_entity.pdbx_description
1 polymer ?
#
loop_
_entity_poly.entity_id
_entity_poly.type
_entity_poly.pdbx_seq_one_letter_code
_entity_poly.pdbx_strand_id
1 'polypeptide(L)'
;MLGELHRRYNTSALVPSQRLQMCTKTTTTRGELPVIKHALSTGLCGLALLLPALAQASPGGEAIDRYCTACHQSQNGPQSWSRISQQRKTPEGWDMTVARMQIMHGLELPADARRDIIKYLADAQGLAPEESAPQRELIERRLNRIESFDHPSYQEMCARCHTGGRAQLQQRPLEEWEHLVHFHVGQFQTIEYQAMARDRDWFDIALNEIAPWLAETQGLESEAWSAWQQADAPTPRATGSCGATGPVRATSMPT
;
A
#
# COMPACT_ATOMS: atom_id res chain seq x y z
N MET A 1 -2.28 -16.95 -47.26
CA MET A 1 -3.55 -16.25 -47.47
C MET A 1 -3.49 -14.94 -46.70
N LEU A 2 -3.10 -13.89 -47.40
CA LEU A 2 -3.15 -12.48 -46.98
C LEU A 2 -4.42 -11.88 -47.60
N GLY A 3 -5.11 -11.00 -46.86
CA GLY A 3 -6.27 -10.22 -47.34
C GLY A 3 -7.24 -9.93 -46.19
N GLU A 4 -7.14 -8.74 -45.57
CA GLU A 4 -8.06 -7.59 -45.75
C GLU A 4 -9.44 -7.81 -45.08
N LEU A 5 -9.99 -6.93 -44.24
CA LEU A 5 -10.26 -5.52 -44.51
C LEU A 5 -10.56 -4.74 -43.21
N HIS A 6 -10.08 -3.51 -43.23
CA HIS A 6 -10.42 -2.37 -42.40
C HIS A 6 -11.93 -2.00 -42.39
N ARG A 7 -12.37 -1.43 -41.25
CA ARG A 7 -13.11 -0.14 -41.10
C ARG A 7 -14.55 -0.18 -40.51
N ARG A 8 -14.73 0.76 -39.57
CA ARG A 8 -15.95 1.46 -39.06
C ARG A 8 -16.67 0.77 -37.88
N TYR A 9 -17.12 1.41 -36.79
CA TYR A 9 -17.51 2.80 -36.45
C TYR A 9 -17.25 3.03 -34.94
N ASN A 10 -16.46 4.00 -34.47
CA ASN A 10 -16.80 5.38 -34.08
C ASN A 10 -18.26 5.70 -33.66
N THR A 11 -18.48 5.96 -32.38
CA THR A 11 -19.43 6.99 -31.87
C THR A 11 -19.02 7.44 -30.48
N SER A 12 -18.45 8.64 -30.41
CA SER A 12 -18.32 9.47 -29.20
C SER A 12 -19.67 10.01 -28.74
N ALA A 13 -19.94 9.99 -27.43
CA ALA A 13 -21.05 10.72 -26.83
C ALA A 13 -20.53 11.96 -26.09
N LEU A 14 -21.13 13.09 -26.44
CA LEU A 14 -20.78 14.46 -26.07
C LEU A 14 -21.33 14.86 -24.69
N VAL A 15 -20.53 15.68 -24.00
CA VAL A 15 -20.90 16.48 -22.83
C VAL A 15 -21.68 17.73 -23.29
N PRO A 16 -22.78 18.15 -22.62
CA PRO A 16 -23.39 19.44 -22.90
C PRO A 16 -22.79 20.54 -22.02
N SER A 17 -22.21 21.54 -22.68
CA SER A 17 -21.88 22.87 -22.15
C SER A 17 -22.97 23.86 -22.53
N GLN A 18 -23.59 24.51 -21.54
CA GLN A 18 -24.36 25.76 -21.62
C GLN A 18 -24.28 26.40 -20.22
N ARG A 19 -24.16 27.71 -19.98
CA ARG A 19 -24.36 28.92 -20.79
C ARG A 19 -23.70 30.09 -20.06
N LEU A 20 -23.01 30.98 -20.77
CA LEU A 20 -22.69 32.33 -20.31
C LEU A 20 -23.95 33.20 -20.30
N GLN A 21 -24.13 34.02 -19.26
CA GLN A 21 -24.87 35.30 -19.21
C GLN A 21 -24.80 35.79 -17.75
N MET A 22 -24.58 37.05 -17.38
CA MET A 22 -24.37 38.30 -18.11
C MET A 22 -23.84 39.29 -17.06
N CYS A 23 -22.88 40.13 -17.43
CA CYS A 23 -22.37 41.21 -16.60
C CYS A 23 -23.34 42.40 -16.70
N THR A 24 -23.87 42.88 -15.57
CA THR A 24 -24.59 44.17 -15.49
C THR A 24 -23.90 45.10 -14.49
N LYS A 25 -23.52 46.28 -15.00
CA LYS A 25 -22.98 47.41 -14.24
C LYS A 25 -24.11 48.37 -13.83
N THR A 26 -23.76 49.21 -12.83
CA THR A 26 -24.33 50.52 -12.45
C THR A 26 -25.72 50.48 -11.77
N THR A 27 -25.93 51.11 -10.62
CA THR A 27 -25.77 52.56 -10.39
C THR A 27 -25.67 52.88 -8.89
N THR A 28 -24.73 53.72 -8.50
CA THR A 28 -24.66 54.34 -7.17
C THR A 28 -25.51 55.61 -7.16
N THR A 29 -26.52 55.66 -6.29
CA THR A 29 -27.22 56.90 -5.93
C THR A 29 -27.00 57.19 -4.45
N ARG A 30 -26.47 58.39 -4.18
CA ARG A 30 -26.41 59.04 -2.87
C ARG A 30 -27.84 59.31 -2.39
N GLY A 31 -28.16 58.93 -1.17
CA GLY A 31 -29.35 59.34 -0.44
C GLY A 31 -29.04 59.34 1.05
N GLU A 32 -29.34 60.45 1.71
CA GLU A 32 -29.01 60.75 3.10
C GLU A 32 -29.91 60.01 4.12
N LEU A 33 -29.44 60.04 5.37
CA LEU A 33 -29.86 59.32 6.58
C LEU A 33 -31.35 59.41 6.95
N PRO A 34 -31.82 58.49 7.82
CA PRO A 34 -32.11 58.95 9.17
C PRO A 34 -31.53 58.06 10.29
N VAL A 35 -31.14 58.76 11.35
CA VAL A 35 -30.68 58.26 12.64
C VAL A 35 -31.78 57.44 13.31
N ILE A 36 -31.51 56.17 13.60
CA ILE A 36 -32.30 55.38 14.55
C ILE A 36 -31.34 54.80 15.60
N LYS A 37 -31.53 55.26 16.84
CA LYS A 37 -30.82 54.83 18.03
C LYS A 37 -31.41 53.48 18.47
N HIS A 38 -30.64 52.40 18.40
CA HIS A 38 -30.97 51.17 19.13
C HIS A 38 -29.78 50.65 19.93
N ALA A 39 -30.09 50.48 21.21
CA ALA A 39 -29.37 49.91 22.33
C ALA A 39 -28.26 48.88 22.01
N LEU A 40 -27.11 49.09 22.67
CA LEU A 40 -26.16 48.03 22.94
C LEU A 40 -26.85 46.93 23.76
N SER A 41 -26.84 45.70 23.23
CA SER A 41 -26.93 44.49 24.03
C SER A 41 -25.70 43.64 23.73
N THR A 42 -24.84 43.54 24.74
CA THR A 42 -23.71 42.63 24.82
C THR A 42 -24.21 41.18 24.81
N GLY A 43 -23.94 40.45 23.74
CA GLY A 43 -24.06 39.00 23.69
C GLY A 43 -22.84 38.42 22.99
N LEU A 44 -21.87 37.94 23.78
CA LEU A 44 -20.68 37.23 23.30
C LEU A 44 -21.13 36.01 22.49
N CYS A 45 -20.99 36.07 21.16
CA CYS A 45 -20.96 34.87 20.31
C CYS A 45 -19.69 34.07 20.64
N GLY A 46 -19.81 33.04 21.47
CA GLY A 46 -18.82 31.98 21.58
C GLY A 46 -18.87 31.09 20.34
N LEU A 47 -18.28 31.53 19.23
CA LEU A 47 -17.99 30.66 18.09
C LEU A 47 -16.79 29.79 18.49
N ALA A 48 -17.04 28.59 19.01
CA ALA A 48 -16.01 27.57 19.13
C ALA A 48 -15.56 27.20 17.70
N LEU A 49 -14.39 27.69 17.31
CA LEU A 49 -13.70 27.31 16.08
C LEU A 49 -13.39 25.80 16.16
N LEU A 50 -14.26 24.98 15.57
CA LEU A 50 -13.93 23.63 15.13
C LEU A 50 -12.90 23.76 14.00
N LEU A 51 -11.64 23.97 14.36
CA LEU A 51 -10.52 23.81 13.42
C LEU A 51 -10.50 22.33 13.04
N PRO A 52 -10.75 21.96 11.78
CA PRO A 52 -10.48 20.61 11.34
C PRO A 52 -9.00 20.34 11.61
N ALA A 53 -8.70 19.24 12.30
CA ALA A 53 -7.32 18.79 12.46
C ALA A 53 -6.75 18.60 11.05
N LEU A 54 -5.89 19.53 10.62
CA LEU A 54 -5.10 19.34 9.42
C LEU A 54 -4.26 18.08 9.69
N ALA A 55 -4.46 17.04 8.88
CA ALA A 55 -3.63 15.85 8.92
C ALA A 55 -2.18 16.29 8.83
N GLN A 56 -1.44 16.18 9.95
CA GLN A 56 -0.04 16.53 9.97
C GLN A 56 0.69 15.60 9.01
N ALA A 57 1.46 16.17 8.09
CA ALA A 57 2.30 15.38 7.20
C ALA A 57 3.24 14.53 8.05
N SER A 58 3.24 13.21 7.82
CA SER A 58 4.12 12.30 8.54
C SER A 58 5.53 12.42 7.93
N PRO A 59 6.60 12.36 8.74
CA PRO A 59 7.97 12.38 8.22
C PRO A 59 8.22 11.32 7.14
N GLY A 60 7.60 10.14 7.28
CA GLY A 60 7.68 9.08 6.28
C GLY A 60 6.93 9.41 4.98
N GLY A 61 5.73 10.01 5.04
CA GLY A 61 5.00 10.45 3.85
C GLY A 61 5.77 11.50 3.05
N GLU A 62 6.34 12.50 3.74
CA GLU A 62 7.20 13.51 3.13
C GLU A 62 8.48 12.91 2.53
N ALA A 63 9.06 11.90 3.19
CA ALA A 63 10.22 11.18 2.67
C ALA A 63 9.87 10.38 1.41
N ILE A 64 8.70 9.74 1.32
CA ILE A 64 8.23 9.09 0.09
C ILE A 64 8.08 10.12 -1.03
N ASP A 65 7.44 11.25 -0.74
CA ASP A 65 7.28 12.32 -1.73
C ASP A 65 8.63 12.83 -2.26
N ARG A 66 9.64 12.96 -1.40
CA ARG A 66 10.98 13.41 -1.78
C ARG A 66 11.78 12.39 -2.56
N TYR A 67 11.77 11.12 -2.15
CA TYR A 67 12.72 10.11 -2.66
C TYR A 67 12.12 9.13 -3.67
N CYS A 68 10.81 8.91 -3.63
CA CYS A 68 10.17 7.86 -4.45
C CYS A 68 9.48 8.40 -5.70
N THR A 69 9.04 9.66 -5.70
CA THR A 69 8.16 10.22 -6.74
C THR A 69 8.81 10.46 -8.10
N ALA A 70 10.14 10.40 -8.17
CA ALA A 70 10.86 10.38 -9.44
C ALA A 70 10.47 9.18 -10.32
N CYS A 71 10.01 8.08 -9.72
CA CYS A 71 9.54 6.88 -10.43
C CYS A 71 8.09 6.50 -10.09
N HIS A 72 7.66 6.75 -8.86
CA HIS A 72 6.30 6.42 -8.39
C HIS A 72 5.38 7.63 -8.49
N GLN A 73 4.51 7.64 -9.50
CA GLN A 73 3.60 8.76 -9.73
C GLN A 73 2.62 8.92 -8.58
N SER A 74 2.43 10.14 -8.10
CA SER A 74 1.34 10.47 -7.19
C SER A 74 0.00 10.18 -7.88
N GLN A 75 -0.92 9.57 -7.15
CA GLN A 75 -2.25 9.18 -7.61
C GLN A 75 -3.33 10.05 -6.94
N ASN A 76 -4.59 9.71 -7.18
CA ASN A 76 -5.72 10.43 -6.60
C ASN A 76 -5.73 10.28 -5.08
N GLY A 77 -5.61 11.40 -4.37
CA GLY A 77 -5.65 11.48 -2.91
C GLY A 77 -4.29 11.84 -2.27
N PRO A 78 -4.30 12.40 -1.06
CA PRO A 78 -3.06 12.66 -0.32
C PRO A 78 -2.35 11.35 0.00
N GLN A 79 -1.02 11.34 -0.08
CA GLN A 79 -0.18 10.17 0.26
C GLN A 79 -0.56 8.89 -0.50
N SER A 80 -0.88 9.04 -1.79
CA SER A 80 -1.20 7.95 -2.70
C SER A 80 -0.20 7.93 -3.85
N TRP A 81 0.48 6.81 -4.06
CA TRP A 81 1.55 6.66 -5.07
C TRP A 81 1.39 5.35 -5.84
N SER A 82 1.77 5.35 -7.12
CA SER A 82 1.70 4.16 -7.97
C SER A 82 2.54 3.03 -7.37
N ARG A 83 2.01 1.80 -7.42
CA ARG A 83 2.58 0.58 -6.83
C ARG A 83 2.64 0.57 -5.30
N ILE A 84 3.14 1.64 -4.67
CA ILE A 84 3.36 1.72 -3.21
C ILE A 84 2.02 1.59 -2.49
N SER A 85 1.03 2.39 -2.86
CA SER A 85 -0.27 2.45 -2.17
C SER A 85 -1.20 1.27 -2.48
N GLN A 86 -0.78 0.33 -3.34
CA GLN A 86 -1.57 -0.84 -3.76
C GLN A 86 -1.07 -2.14 -3.13
N GLN A 87 -0.31 -2.06 -2.03
CA GLN A 87 0.28 -3.22 -1.38
C GLN A 87 0.25 -3.04 0.13
N ARG A 88 0.08 -4.12 0.89
CA ARG A 88 0.32 -4.15 2.33
C ARG A 88 1.27 -5.27 2.70
N LYS A 89 2.13 -5.05 3.70
CA LYS A 89 3.22 -5.98 4.09
C LYS A 89 3.57 -5.81 5.56
N THR A 90 4.36 -6.75 6.08
CA THR A 90 5.03 -6.57 7.38
C THR A 90 6.11 -5.47 7.31
N PRO A 91 6.59 -4.95 8.46
CA PRO A 91 7.70 -4.00 8.49
C PRO A 91 8.94 -4.50 7.74
N GLU A 92 9.29 -5.77 7.91
CA GLU A 92 10.43 -6.40 7.21
C GLU A 92 10.17 -6.53 5.70
N GLY A 93 8.91 -6.77 5.29
CA GLY A 93 8.52 -6.80 3.88
C GLY A 93 8.65 -5.42 3.20
N TRP A 94 8.33 -4.34 3.92
CA TRP A 94 8.57 -2.97 3.48
C TRP A 94 10.06 -2.66 3.43
N ASP A 95 10.82 -3.01 4.47
CA ASP A 95 12.27 -2.84 4.50
C ASP A 95 12.96 -3.51 3.30
N MET A 96 12.57 -4.75 2.99
CA MET A 96 13.05 -5.47 1.82
C MET A 96 12.70 -4.79 0.49
N THR A 97 11.52 -4.17 0.40
CA THR A 97 11.09 -3.46 -0.80
C THR A 97 11.91 -2.19 -1.00
N VAL A 98 12.11 -1.40 0.05
CA VAL A 98 12.96 -0.20 0.01
C VAL A 98 14.41 -0.58 -0.28
N ALA A 99 14.94 -1.62 0.37
CA ALA A 99 16.28 -2.13 0.11
C ALA A 99 16.47 -2.52 -1.36
N ARG A 100 15.46 -3.14 -1.98
CA ARG A 100 15.49 -3.50 -3.40
C ARG A 100 15.55 -2.28 -4.31
N MET A 101 14.90 -1.17 -3.95
CA MET A 101 15.01 0.07 -4.71
C MET A 101 16.45 0.62 -4.67
N GLN A 102 17.13 0.53 -3.53
CA GLN A 102 18.55 0.92 -3.42
C GLN A 102 19.46 0.00 -4.25
N ILE A 103 19.26 -1.32 -4.15
CA ILE A 103 20.14 -2.32 -4.77
C ILE A 103 19.92 -2.43 -6.28
N MET A 104 18.66 -2.47 -6.75
CA MET A 104 18.33 -2.76 -8.15
C MET A 104 18.09 -1.50 -8.99
N HIS A 105 17.66 -0.40 -8.36
CA HIS A 105 17.31 0.83 -9.06
C HIS A 105 18.17 2.04 -8.64
N GLY A 106 19.20 1.82 -7.81
CA GLY A 106 20.17 2.85 -7.45
C GLY A 106 19.61 3.98 -6.59
N LEU A 107 18.50 3.75 -5.86
CA LEU A 107 17.94 4.75 -4.97
C LEU A 107 18.94 5.14 -3.87
N GLU A 108 19.38 6.39 -3.88
CA GLU A 108 20.15 6.97 -2.79
C GLU A 108 19.21 7.46 -1.70
N LEU A 109 19.25 6.80 -0.54
CA LEU A 109 18.32 7.05 0.56
C LEU A 109 19.08 7.10 1.89
N PRO A 110 19.04 8.25 2.61
CA PRO A 110 19.58 8.36 3.96
C PRO A 110 18.94 7.35 4.93
N ALA A 111 19.71 6.93 5.94
CA ALA A 111 19.28 5.86 6.85
C ALA A 111 18.08 6.25 7.74
N ASP A 112 17.98 7.53 8.12
CA ASP A 112 16.81 8.11 8.80
C ASP A 112 15.58 8.13 7.90
N ALA A 113 15.72 8.63 6.67
CA ALA A 113 14.63 8.62 5.69
C ALA A 113 14.12 7.20 5.41
N ARG A 114 15.01 6.21 5.29
CA ARG A 114 14.62 4.80 5.15
C ARG A 114 13.80 4.31 6.35
N ARG A 115 14.22 4.61 7.58
CA ARG A 115 13.47 4.23 8.79
C ARG A 115 12.10 4.89 8.84
N ASP A 116 12.02 6.18 8.50
CA ASP A 116 10.77 6.94 8.51
C ASP A 116 9.79 6.40 7.46
N ILE A 117 10.27 6.09 6.25
CA ILE A 117 9.47 5.45 5.19
C ILE A 117 8.96 4.08 5.66
N ILE A 118 9.83 3.23 6.20
CA ILE A 118 9.43 1.89 6.65
C ILE A 118 8.39 1.97 7.78
N LYS A 119 8.63 2.86 8.76
CA LYS A 119 7.69 3.07 9.87
C LYS A 119 6.34 3.52 9.35
N TYR A 120 6.32 4.52 8.48
CA TYR A 120 5.09 5.05 7.91
C TYR A 120 4.32 4.00 7.10
N LEU A 121 5.00 3.26 6.22
CA LEU A 121 4.36 2.20 5.42
C LEU A 121 3.88 1.03 6.29
N ALA A 122 4.62 0.66 7.33
CA ALA A 122 4.19 -0.37 8.26
C ALA A 122 2.95 0.04 9.07
N ASP A 123 2.82 1.32 9.43
CA ASP A 123 1.65 1.84 10.13
C ASP A 123 0.43 1.95 9.20
N ALA A 124 0.62 2.57 8.03
CA ALA A 124 -0.47 2.90 7.11
C ALA A 124 -0.90 1.70 6.24
N GLN A 125 0.04 0.81 5.92
CA GLN A 125 -0.12 -0.28 4.97
C GLN A 125 0.50 -1.59 5.51
N GLY A 126 0.24 -1.84 6.80
CA GLY A 126 0.63 -3.05 7.51
C GLY A 126 -0.32 -4.23 7.30
N LEU A 127 -0.08 -5.29 8.06
CA LEU A 127 -0.99 -6.44 8.16
C LEU A 127 -1.75 -6.41 9.48
N ALA A 128 -3.01 -6.82 9.46
CA ALA A 128 -3.72 -7.16 10.68
C ALA A 128 -3.07 -8.38 11.36
N PRO A 129 -3.20 -8.53 12.69
CA PRO A 129 -2.65 -9.68 13.41
C PRO A 129 -3.04 -11.03 12.81
N GLU A 130 -4.31 -11.17 12.43
CA GLU A 130 -4.90 -12.38 11.83
C GLU A 130 -4.28 -12.71 10.47
N GLU A 131 -4.00 -11.70 9.64
CA GLU A 131 -3.40 -11.88 8.32
C GLU A 131 -1.96 -12.39 8.42
N SER A 132 -1.23 -11.98 9.45
CA SER A 132 0.15 -12.44 9.67
C SER A 132 0.25 -13.79 10.41
N ALA A 133 -0.83 -14.20 11.11
CA ALA A 133 -0.83 -15.31 12.06
C ALA A 133 -0.25 -16.63 11.49
N PRO A 134 -0.63 -17.08 10.28
CA PRO A 134 -0.12 -18.34 9.74
C PRO A 134 1.38 -18.35 9.44
N GLN A 135 2.02 -17.18 9.39
CA GLN A 135 3.40 -17.01 8.91
C GLN A 135 4.33 -16.27 9.89
N ARG A 136 3.89 -15.98 11.13
CA ARG A 136 4.69 -15.22 12.12
C ARG A 136 6.04 -15.86 12.43
N GLU A 137 6.12 -17.18 12.42
CA GLU A 137 7.36 -17.93 12.66
C GLU A 137 8.50 -17.53 11.70
N LEU A 138 8.18 -17.08 10.48
CA LEU A 138 9.17 -16.58 9.53
C LEU A 138 9.79 -15.26 9.98
N ILE A 139 8.97 -14.37 10.54
CA ILE A 139 9.41 -13.08 11.08
C ILE A 139 10.21 -13.30 12.37
N GLU A 140 9.86 -14.34 13.14
CA GLU A 140 10.62 -14.81 14.30
C GLU A 140 11.92 -15.57 13.94
N ARG A 141 12.26 -15.68 12.65
CA ARG A 141 13.48 -16.31 12.15
C ARG A 141 13.57 -17.81 12.47
N ARG A 142 12.43 -18.51 12.58
CA ARG A 142 12.38 -19.97 12.76
C ARG A 142 12.56 -20.70 11.43
N LEU A 143 13.79 -20.66 10.90
CA LEU A 143 14.12 -21.16 9.55
C LEU A 143 14.13 -22.70 9.44
N ASN A 144 13.99 -23.43 10.55
CA ASN A 144 13.87 -24.89 10.57
C ASN A 144 12.41 -25.38 10.44
N ARG A 145 11.46 -24.48 10.21
CA ARG A 145 10.06 -24.80 9.93
C ARG A 145 9.94 -25.46 8.56
N ILE A 146 9.07 -26.47 8.48
CA ILE A 146 8.63 -27.03 7.20
C ILE A 146 7.35 -26.30 6.81
N GLU A 147 7.36 -25.69 5.63
CA GLU A 147 6.20 -24.98 5.11
C GLU A 147 5.27 -25.95 4.36
N SER A 148 3.98 -25.67 4.43
CA SER A 148 2.92 -26.33 3.66
C SER A 148 1.91 -25.27 3.23
N PHE A 149 1.32 -25.45 2.05
CA PHE A 149 0.44 -24.44 1.44
C PHE A 149 -0.80 -25.10 0.85
N ASP A 150 -1.91 -24.36 0.82
CA ASP A 150 -3.22 -24.90 0.44
C ASP A 150 -3.37 -25.11 -1.07
N HIS A 151 -2.62 -24.37 -1.89
CA HIS A 151 -2.66 -24.51 -3.34
C HIS A 151 -1.65 -25.56 -3.83
N PRO A 152 -2.08 -26.54 -4.65
CA PRO A 152 -1.27 -27.71 -5.01
C PRO A 152 0.04 -27.34 -5.71
N SER A 153 0.04 -26.32 -6.56
CA SER A 153 1.22 -25.89 -7.32
C SER A 153 2.03 -24.79 -6.65
N TYR A 154 1.57 -24.20 -5.53
CA TYR A 154 2.18 -22.97 -5.00
C TYR A 154 3.61 -23.19 -4.49
N GLN A 155 3.86 -24.35 -3.86
CA GLN A 155 5.18 -24.68 -3.37
C GLN A 155 6.20 -24.73 -4.51
N GLU A 156 5.85 -25.37 -5.62
CA GLU A 156 6.67 -25.52 -6.82
C GLU A 156 6.88 -24.18 -7.54
N MET A 157 5.83 -23.36 -7.61
CA MET A 157 5.84 -22.11 -8.37
C MET A 157 6.51 -20.96 -7.62
N CYS A 158 6.29 -20.84 -6.31
CA CYS A 158 6.63 -19.63 -5.54
C CYS A 158 7.59 -19.87 -4.36
N ALA A 159 7.69 -21.10 -3.86
CA ALA A 159 8.40 -21.38 -2.60
C ALA A 159 9.72 -22.17 -2.76
N ARG A 160 10.19 -22.39 -4.01
CA ARG A 160 11.41 -23.15 -4.27
C ARG A 160 12.72 -22.35 -4.16
N CYS A 161 12.65 -21.03 -4.14
CA CYS A 161 13.83 -20.14 -4.06
C CYS A 161 13.98 -19.46 -2.70
N HIS A 162 12.86 -19.06 -2.12
CA HIS A 162 12.75 -18.47 -0.78
C HIS A 162 11.49 -19.03 -0.12
N THR A 163 11.33 -18.80 1.18
CA THR A 163 10.14 -19.25 1.92
C THR A 163 8.85 -18.80 1.22
N GLY A 164 7.88 -19.69 1.09
CA GLY A 164 6.60 -19.35 0.44
C GLY A 164 5.80 -18.37 1.28
N GLY A 165 5.92 -18.43 2.62
CA GLY A 165 5.27 -17.47 3.49
C GLY A 165 5.77 -16.02 3.32
N ARG A 166 6.88 -15.78 2.60
CA ARG A 166 7.28 -14.41 2.20
C ARG A 166 6.25 -13.74 1.30
N ALA A 167 5.65 -14.51 0.38
CA ALA A 167 4.56 -14.00 -0.44
C ALA A 167 3.27 -13.91 0.40
N GLN A 168 2.98 -14.93 1.24
CA GLN A 168 1.78 -14.91 2.08
C GLN A 168 1.76 -13.83 3.18
N LEU A 169 2.90 -13.22 3.51
CA LEU A 169 3.00 -12.05 4.39
C LEU A 169 2.80 -10.72 3.64
N GLN A 170 1.98 -10.72 2.60
CA GLN A 170 1.67 -9.55 1.78
C GLN A 170 0.22 -9.63 1.28
N GLN A 171 -0.42 -8.47 1.16
CA GLN A 171 -1.76 -8.33 0.63
C GLN A 171 -1.72 -7.38 -0.57
N ARG A 172 -2.34 -7.76 -1.70
CA ARG A 172 -2.28 -7.02 -2.96
C ARG A 172 -3.55 -7.24 -3.81
N PRO A 173 -3.95 -6.29 -4.66
CA PRO A 173 -4.89 -6.59 -5.73
C PRO A 173 -4.23 -7.46 -6.80
N LEU A 174 -5.04 -8.08 -7.68
CA LEU A 174 -4.55 -8.96 -8.75
C LEU A 174 -3.46 -8.32 -9.60
N GLU A 175 -3.65 -7.08 -10.05
CA GLU A 175 -2.67 -6.37 -10.90
C GLU A 175 -1.28 -6.27 -10.24
N GLU A 176 -1.22 -6.11 -8.91
CA GLU A 176 0.04 -6.05 -8.17
C GLU A 176 0.68 -7.41 -7.93
N TRP A 177 -0.11 -8.49 -7.96
CA TRP A 177 0.39 -9.86 -8.02
C TRP A 177 0.93 -10.19 -9.42
N GLU A 178 0.24 -9.82 -10.48
CA GLU A 178 0.70 -9.98 -11.87
C GLU A 178 2.01 -9.22 -12.10
N HIS A 179 2.09 -7.96 -11.67
CA HIS A 179 3.33 -7.20 -11.71
C HIS A 179 4.47 -7.86 -10.93
N LEU A 180 4.17 -8.56 -9.83
CA LEU A 180 5.17 -9.30 -9.08
C LEU A 180 5.69 -10.49 -9.90
N VAL A 181 4.81 -11.22 -10.60
CA VAL A 181 5.20 -12.31 -11.51
C VAL A 181 6.11 -11.78 -12.62
N HIS A 182 5.69 -10.71 -13.31
CA HIS A 182 6.50 -10.04 -14.33
C HIS A 182 7.87 -9.60 -13.81
N PHE A 183 7.92 -9.04 -12.59
CA PHE A 183 9.18 -8.66 -11.96
C PHE A 183 10.10 -9.88 -11.76
N HIS A 184 9.59 -11.02 -11.28
CA HIS A 184 10.42 -12.21 -11.08
C HIS A 184 11.01 -12.74 -12.39
N VAL A 185 10.21 -12.82 -13.45
CA VAL A 185 10.70 -13.28 -14.77
C VAL A 185 11.68 -12.28 -15.38
N GLY A 186 11.37 -10.99 -15.32
CA GLY A 186 12.24 -9.94 -15.86
C GLY A 186 13.58 -9.85 -15.13
N GLN A 187 13.58 -9.99 -13.80
CA GLN A 187 14.78 -9.88 -12.97
C GLN A 187 15.60 -11.17 -12.95
N PHE A 188 14.93 -12.33 -12.94
CA PHE A 188 15.55 -13.64 -12.86
C PHE A 188 15.22 -14.42 -14.13
N GLN A 189 15.83 -14.03 -15.25
CA GLN A 189 15.52 -14.53 -16.59
C GLN A 189 15.60 -16.06 -16.75
N THR A 190 16.33 -16.75 -15.86
CA THR A 190 16.43 -18.21 -15.86
C THR A 190 15.36 -18.90 -15.01
N ILE A 191 14.44 -18.16 -14.37
CA ILE A 191 13.45 -18.72 -13.44
C ILE A 191 12.58 -19.79 -14.12
N GLU A 192 12.21 -19.58 -15.38
CA GLU A 192 11.40 -20.50 -16.17
C GLU A 192 12.17 -21.72 -16.68
N TYR A 193 13.51 -21.70 -16.60
CA TYR A 193 14.39 -22.78 -17.06
C TYR A 193 14.91 -23.67 -15.93
N GLN A 194 14.56 -23.37 -14.69
CA GLN A 194 14.97 -24.14 -13.51
C GLN A 194 14.07 -25.36 -13.28
N ALA A 195 14.44 -26.23 -12.34
CA ALA A 195 13.57 -27.34 -11.92
C ALA A 195 12.24 -26.81 -11.35
N MET A 196 11.15 -27.56 -11.59
CA MET A 196 9.76 -27.17 -11.26
C MET A 196 9.22 -25.95 -12.02
N ALA A 197 9.95 -25.50 -13.05
CA ALA A 197 9.48 -24.47 -13.97
C ALA A 197 9.58 -24.91 -15.43
N ARG A 198 10.73 -25.48 -15.84
CA ARG A 198 10.98 -25.91 -17.22
C ARG A 198 10.13 -27.08 -17.72
N ASP A 199 9.38 -27.71 -16.83
CA ASP A 199 8.51 -28.86 -17.06
C ASP A 199 7.05 -28.45 -17.34
N ARG A 200 6.74 -27.16 -17.37
CA ARG A 200 5.38 -26.62 -17.55
C ARG A 200 5.41 -25.23 -18.20
N ASP A 201 4.24 -24.73 -18.60
CA ASP A 201 4.09 -23.33 -19.01
C ASP A 201 4.07 -22.44 -17.76
N TRP A 202 5.26 -22.18 -17.20
CA TRP A 202 5.40 -21.55 -15.89
C TRP A 202 4.77 -20.16 -15.86
N PHE A 203 4.92 -19.37 -16.93
CA PHE A 203 4.41 -18.01 -16.97
C PHE A 203 2.89 -17.96 -17.05
N ASP A 204 2.29 -18.80 -17.89
CA ASP A 204 0.84 -18.90 -18.03
C ASP A 204 0.19 -19.34 -16.72
N ILE A 205 0.71 -20.38 -16.07
CA ILE A 205 0.22 -20.86 -14.77
C ILE A 205 0.39 -19.77 -13.70
N ALA A 206 1.52 -19.05 -13.70
CA ALA A 206 1.77 -17.99 -12.72
C ALA A 206 0.75 -16.84 -12.82
N LEU A 207 0.38 -16.43 -14.04
CA LEU A 207 -0.57 -15.33 -14.27
C LEU A 207 -2.04 -15.77 -14.17
N ASN A 208 -2.39 -16.98 -14.63
CA ASN A 208 -3.78 -17.40 -14.77
C ASN A 208 -4.28 -18.30 -13.63
N GLU A 209 -3.38 -18.90 -12.84
CA GLU A 209 -3.76 -19.74 -11.69
C GLU A 209 -3.25 -19.15 -10.38
N ILE A 210 -1.95 -18.87 -10.28
CA ILE A 210 -1.32 -18.49 -9.01
C ILE A 210 -1.66 -17.06 -8.59
N ALA A 211 -1.52 -16.07 -9.49
CA ALA A 211 -1.83 -14.68 -9.16
C ALA A 211 -3.32 -14.46 -8.79
N PRO A 212 -4.31 -15.07 -9.49
CA PRO A 212 -5.71 -15.03 -9.09
C PRO A 212 -5.96 -15.67 -7.72
N TRP A 213 -5.38 -16.84 -7.45
CA TRP A 213 -5.50 -17.47 -6.13
C TRP A 213 -4.91 -16.61 -5.00
N LEU A 214 -3.76 -15.96 -5.24
CA LEU A 214 -3.18 -15.00 -4.30
C LEU A 214 -4.07 -13.76 -4.15
N ALA A 215 -4.67 -13.24 -5.22
CA ALA A 215 -5.58 -12.09 -5.12
C ALA A 215 -6.86 -12.43 -4.33
N GLU A 216 -7.36 -13.65 -4.46
CA GLU A 216 -8.53 -14.14 -3.73
C GLU A 216 -8.22 -14.36 -2.24
N THR A 217 -7.12 -15.05 -1.93
CA THR A 217 -6.76 -15.40 -0.55
C THR A 217 -6.03 -14.28 0.19
N GLN A 218 -5.38 -13.39 -0.56
CA GLN A 218 -4.50 -12.31 -0.07
C GLN A 218 -4.78 -10.97 -0.77
N GLY A 219 -6.07 -10.65 -0.90
CA GLY A 219 -6.56 -9.39 -1.47
C GLY A 219 -6.12 -8.17 -0.66
N LEU A 220 -5.99 -7.02 -1.33
CA LEU A 220 -5.58 -5.76 -0.70
C LEU A 220 -6.46 -5.39 0.49
N GLU A 221 -7.77 -5.53 0.32
CA GLU A 221 -8.77 -5.29 1.35
C GLU A 221 -9.20 -6.61 1.99
N SER A 222 -9.44 -6.59 3.30
CA SER A 222 -9.96 -7.73 4.05
C SER A 222 -10.80 -7.24 5.22
N GLU A 223 -11.68 -8.11 5.73
CA GLU A 223 -12.46 -7.82 6.95
C GLU A 223 -11.54 -7.63 8.15
N ALA A 224 -10.49 -8.44 8.27
CA ALA A 224 -9.49 -8.34 9.33
C ALA A 224 -8.77 -6.98 9.30
N TRP A 225 -8.38 -6.51 8.11
CA TRP A 225 -7.75 -5.20 7.96
C TRP A 225 -8.70 -4.05 8.29
N SER A 226 -9.94 -4.11 7.79
CA SER A 226 -10.97 -3.11 8.08
C SER A 226 -11.26 -3.01 9.58
N ALA A 227 -11.36 -4.16 10.27
CA ALA A 227 -11.56 -4.21 11.72
C ALA A 227 -10.33 -3.67 12.48
N TRP A 228 -9.12 -4.01 12.03
CA TRP A 228 -7.88 -3.53 12.64
C TRP A 228 -7.71 -2.01 12.54
N GLN A 229 -8.04 -1.41 11.39
CA GLN A 229 -8.00 0.05 11.19
C GLN A 229 -9.01 0.81 12.06
N GLN A 230 -10.12 0.17 12.45
CA GLN A 230 -11.15 0.77 13.31
C GLN A 230 -10.87 0.58 14.80
N ALA A 231 -9.95 -0.33 15.15
CA ALA A 231 -9.59 -0.57 16.55
C ALA A 231 -8.79 0.62 17.10
N ASP A 232 -9.00 0.94 18.37
CA ASP A 232 -8.19 1.95 19.05
C ASP A 232 -6.72 1.50 19.03
N ALA A 233 -5.85 2.31 18.41
CA ALA A 233 -4.43 2.05 18.40
C ALA A 233 -3.93 1.99 19.85
N PRO A 234 -3.37 0.86 20.31
CA PRO A 234 -2.89 0.77 21.68
C PRO A 234 -1.77 1.76 21.89
N THR A 235 -1.94 2.70 22.82
CA THR A 235 -0.88 3.64 23.20
C THR A 235 0.31 2.84 23.72
N PRO A 236 1.48 2.89 23.06
CA PRO A 236 2.66 2.17 23.54
C PRO A 236 2.98 2.63 24.96
N ARG A 237 2.89 1.73 25.94
CA ARG A 237 3.30 2.05 27.31
C ARG A 237 4.82 2.12 27.34
N ALA A 238 5.35 3.34 27.44
CA ALA A 238 6.79 3.58 27.55
C ALA A 238 7.39 3.12 28.90
N THR A 239 6.55 2.85 29.91
CA THR A 239 6.98 2.51 31.28
C THR A 239 6.04 1.48 31.92
N GLY A 240 6.61 0.47 32.59
CA GLY A 240 5.87 -0.56 33.33
C GLY A 240 6.73 -1.81 33.59
N SER A 241 6.23 -2.75 34.38
CA SER A 241 6.84 -4.07 34.57
C SER A 241 5.99 -5.15 33.89
N CYS A 242 6.65 -6.08 33.20
CA CYS A 242 6.02 -7.25 32.59
C CYS A 242 6.76 -8.51 33.03
N GLY A 243 6.03 -9.57 33.40
CA GLY A 243 6.61 -10.90 33.59
C GLY A 243 6.75 -11.60 32.24
N ALA A 244 7.91 -12.20 31.97
CA ALA A 244 8.14 -12.99 30.76
C ALA A 244 8.71 -14.36 31.15
N THR A 245 8.19 -15.41 30.53
CA THR A 245 8.66 -16.80 30.69
C THR A 245 8.68 -17.47 29.33
N GLY A 246 9.74 -18.22 29.02
CA GLY A 246 9.81 -18.97 27.78
C GLY A 246 10.96 -19.97 27.81
N PRO A 247 10.80 -21.15 27.17
CA PRO A 247 11.88 -22.12 27.08
C PRO A 247 12.97 -21.65 26.11
N VAL A 248 14.24 -21.87 26.46
CA VAL A 248 15.37 -21.74 25.53
C VAL A 248 15.83 -23.14 25.16
N ARG A 249 15.80 -23.48 23.86
CA ARG A 249 16.33 -24.76 23.40
C ARG A 249 17.86 -24.71 23.54
N ALA A 250 18.43 -25.59 24.35
CA ALA A 250 19.88 -25.72 24.47
C ALA A 250 20.48 -26.08 23.10
N THR A 251 21.35 -25.23 22.58
CA THR A 251 22.13 -25.51 21.37
C THR A 251 23.33 -26.36 21.78
N SER A 252 23.30 -27.66 21.50
CA SER A 252 24.53 -28.45 21.49
C SER A 252 25.38 -27.96 20.34
N MET A 253 26.53 -27.33 20.62
CA MET A 253 27.51 -27.05 19.58
C MET A 253 27.96 -28.40 18.97
N PRO A 254 27.95 -28.55 17.65
CA PRO A 254 28.62 -29.69 17.03
C PRO A 254 30.13 -29.54 17.31
N THR A 255 30.69 -30.56 17.96
CA THR A 255 32.15 -30.75 18.11
C THR A 255 32.82 -31.06 16.79
#